data_AF-A0YR57-F1
#
_entry.id   AF-A0YR57-F1
#
_cell.length_a   1.000
_cell.length_b   1.000
_cell.length_c   1.000
_cell.angle_alpha   90.00
_cell.angle_beta   90.00
_cell.angle_gamma   90.00
#
_symmetry.space_group_name_H-M   'P 1'
#
loop_
_entity.id
_entity.type
_entity.pdbx_description
1 polymer ?
#
loop_
_entity_poly.entity_id
_entity_poly.type
_entity_poly.pdbx_seq_one_letter_code
_entity_poly.pdbx_strand_id
1 'polypeptide(L)' 'MRRKAYKSHLLQHKKSSRKSRLSKTTEVHERDAENVRLMMPYL' A
#
# COMPACT_ATOMS: atom_id res chain seq x y z
N MET A 1 -3.33 0.67 -8.89
CA MET A 1 -2.14 0.34 -8.06
C MET A 1 -2.12 1.19 -6.79
N ARG A 2 -1.56 0.71 -5.68
CA ARG A 2 -1.46 1.43 -4.39
C ARG A 2 -0.08 1.31 -3.75
N ARG A 3 0.24 2.22 -2.81
CA ARG A 3 1.43 2.14 -1.95
C ARG A 3 1.15 1.29 -0.72
N LYS A 4 2.20 0.68 -0.15
CA LYS A 4 2.10 -0.08 1.10
C LYS A 4 2.21 0.83 2.32
N ALA A 5 1.47 0.50 3.37
CA ALA A 5 1.49 1.24 4.63
C ALA A 5 2.76 0.95 5.47
N TYR A 6 2.88 1.60 6.63
CA TYR A 6 3.96 1.41 7.60
C TYR A 6 5.38 1.83 7.16
N LYS A 7 5.51 2.68 6.15
CA LYS A 7 6.80 3.30 5.76
C LYS A 7 6.74 4.83 5.79
N SER A 8 6.32 5.38 6.93
CA SER A 8 6.27 6.84 7.18
C SER A 8 7.24 7.23 8.32
N HIS A 9 7.08 6.62 9.50
CA HIS A 9 7.92 6.85 10.69
C HIS A 9 8.28 5.52 11.40
N LEU A 10 9.08 5.61 12.48
CA LEU A 10 9.60 4.46 13.25
C LEU A 10 10.33 3.43 12.37
N LEU A 11 11.15 3.93 11.44
CA LEU A 11 11.90 3.08 10.50
C LEU A 11 13.15 2.47 11.11
N GLN A 12 13.65 3.06 12.20
CA GLN A 12 14.87 2.62 12.86
C GLN A 12 14.76 1.19 13.41
N HIS A 13 13.57 0.81 13.90
CA HIS A 13 13.30 -0.54 14.40
C HIS A 13 12.92 -1.55 13.30
N LYS A 14 12.88 -1.13 12.03
CA LYS A 14 12.47 -1.98 10.90
C LYS A 14 13.70 -2.46 10.13
N LYS A 15 13.82 -3.79 9.99
CA LYS A 15 14.85 -4.42 9.14
C LYS A 15 14.82 -3.86 7.71
N SER A 16 15.99 -3.74 7.09
CA SER A 16 16.15 -3.20 5.73
C SER A 16 15.35 -3.98 4.68
N SER A 17 15.25 -5.31 4.81
CA SER A 17 14.42 -6.16 3.95
C SER A 17 12.93 -5.79 4.00
N ARG A 18 12.41 -5.49 5.19
CA ARG A 18 11.02 -5.01 5.36
C ARG A 18 10.84 -3.62 4.75
N LYS A 19 11.78 -2.70 4.96
CA LYS A 19 11.75 -1.35 4.37
C LYS A 19 11.76 -1.37 2.83
N SER A 20 12.49 -2.30 2.23
CA SER A 20 12.51 -2.55 0.78
C SER A 20 11.19 -3.14 0.29
N ARG A 21 10.64 -4.16 0.97
CA ARG A 21 9.34 -4.73 0.59
C ARG A 21 8.19 -3.71 0.65
N LEU A 22 8.24 -2.79 1.63
CA LEU A 22 7.24 -1.73 1.80
C LEU A 22 7.40 -0.55 0.83
N SER A 23 8.51 -0.43 0.08
CA SER A 23 8.68 0.65 -0.90
C SER A 23 8.02 0.37 -2.25
N LYS A 24 7.76 -0.90 -2.56
CA LYS A 24 7.15 -1.31 -3.83
C LYS A 24 5.64 -1.05 -3.83
N THR A 25 5.11 -0.68 -5.00
CA THR A 25 3.66 -0.63 -5.24
C THR A 25 3.07 -2.03 -5.25
N THR A 26 1.75 -2.11 -5.07
CA THR A 26 0.99 -3.36 -5.05
C THR A 26 -0.40 -3.13 -5.61
N GLU A 27 -1.08 -4.19 -6.00
CA GLU A 27 -2.49 -4.14 -6.41
C GLU A 27 -3.41 -3.99 -5.19
N VAL A 28 -4.63 -3.50 -5.45
CA VAL A 28 -5.70 -3.46 -4.46
C VAL A 28 -6.24 -4.89 -4.30
N HIS A 29 -6.53 -5.29 -3.07
CA HIS A 29 -7.08 -6.62 -2.83
C HIS A 29 -8.50 -6.71 -3.40
N GLU A 30 -8.90 -7.86 -3.94
CA GLU A 30 -10.19 -8.06 -4.62
C GLU A 30 -11.37 -7.64 -3.75
N ARG A 31 -11.33 -8.02 -2.46
CA ARG A 31 -12.31 -7.63 -1.43
C ARG A 31 -12.57 -6.12 -1.35
N ASP A 32 -11.56 -5.29 -1.58
CA ASP A 32 -11.64 -3.83 -1.42
C ASP A 32 -11.87 -3.12 -2.77
N ALA A 33 -11.79 -3.84 -3.89
CA ALA A 33 -11.79 -3.26 -5.22
C ALA A 33 -13.12 -2.55 -5.55
N GLU A 34 -14.25 -3.12 -5.14
CA GLU A 34 -15.58 -2.53 -5.35
C GLU A 34 -15.71 -1.18 -4.66
N ASN A 35 -15.32 -1.11 -3.38
CA ASN A 35 -15.33 0.14 -2.61
C ASN A 35 -14.44 1.21 -3.25
N VAL A 36 -13.27 0.84 -3.75
CA VAL A 36 -12.37 1.78 -4.44
C VAL A 36 -12.99 2.30 -5.74
N ARG A 37 -13.68 1.46 -6.52
CA ARG A 37 -14.38 1.87 -7.75
C ARG A 37 -15.53 2.84 -7.45
N LEU A 38 -16.31 2.57 -6.40
CA LEU A 38 -17.40 3.45 -5.98
C LEU A 38 -16.90 4.83 -5.54
N MET A 39 -15.72 4.89 -4.90
CA MET A 39 -15.11 6.14 -4.43
C MET A 39 -14.41 6.94 -5.54
N MET A 40 -14.11 6.30 -6.68
CA MET A 40 -13.43 6.94 -7.82
C MET A 40 -14.20 6.69 -9.12
N PRO A 41 -15.36 7.35 -9.32
CA PRO A 41 -16.31 7.01 -10.39
C PRO A 41 -15.81 7.28 -11.81
N TYR A 42 -14.76 8.09 -11.97
CA TYR A 42 -14.19 8.47 -13.26
C TYR A 42 -12.74 8.01 -13.43
N LEU A 43 -12.33 6.99 -12.67
CA LEU A 43 -10.98 6.43 -12.74
C LEU A 43 -10.80 5.47 -13.92
#